data_AF-A0A0A0KHH7-F1
#
_entry.id   AF-A0A0A0KHH7-F1
#
_cell.length_a   1.000
_cell.length_b   1.000
_cell.length_c   1.000
_cell.angle_alpha   90.00
_cell.angle_beta   90.00
_cell.angle_gamma   90.00
#
_symmetry.space_group_name_H-M   'P 1'
#
loop_
_entity.id
_entity.type
_entity.pdbx_description
1 polymer ?
#
loop_
_entity_poly.entity_id
_entity_poly.type
_entity_poly.pdbx_seq_one_letter_code
_entity_poly.pdbx_strand_id
1 'polypeptide(L)'
;MSTMLFQDASLQGFPESPKSVVLITGTAEYNMISLNSTLKVCLWEMGSPFLPCRTRGGLLIAKAHSLRMWLKDSSFCLDLELKDAPALPEFNSMKVIDGCFIRRGLVPAFKDITERLGFVRPKKFSRLALLPDEKRDKVIKADLEGRKEKLEKVTQLIKSGKVKRIMKIKKRAYYRRLDALKKK
;
A
#
# COMPACT_ATOMS: atom_id res chain seq x y z
N MET A 1 -7.59 39.13 28.46
CA MET A 1 -6.74 37.93 28.49
C MET A 1 -7.60 36.74 28.13
N SER A 2 -7.54 36.26 26.88
CA SER A 2 -8.28 35.07 26.45
C SER A 2 -7.50 33.82 26.81
N THR A 3 -8.00 33.08 27.80
CA THR A 3 -7.57 31.73 28.11
C THR A 3 -7.94 30.80 26.96
N MET A 4 -6.96 30.38 26.16
CA MET A 4 -7.13 29.24 25.27
C MET A 4 -7.32 28.00 26.15
N LEU A 5 -8.52 27.43 26.14
CA LEU A 5 -8.76 26.10 26.67
C LEU A 5 -8.03 25.11 25.77
N PHE A 6 -6.89 24.58 26.24
CA PHE A 6 -6.38 23.32 25.74
C PHE A 6 -7.49 22.30 25.98
N GLN A 7 -8.14 21.82 24.92
CA GLN A 7 -9.10 20.73 25.07
C GLN A 7 -8.30 19.51 25.53
N ASP A 8 -8.37 19.25 26.82
CA ASP A 8 -7.87 18.04 27.43
C ASP A 8 -8.67 16.89 26.81
N ALA A 9 -8.04 16.18 25.87
CA ALA A 9 -8.63 15.04 25.18
C ALA A 9 -8.70 13.87 26.17
N SER A 10 -9.66 13.93 27.09
CA SER A 10 -9.88 12.85 28.04
C SER A 10 -10.20 11.57 27.26
N LEU A 11 -9.43 10.51 27.53
CA LEU A 11 -9.65 9.17 26.97
C LEU A 11 -10.81 8.44 27.69
N GLN A 12 -11.85 9.17 28.10
CA GLN A 12 -13.03 8.54 28.69
C GLN A 12 -13.98 8.05 27.59
N GLY A 13 -13.98 6.74 27.38
CA GLY A 13 -14.87 6.04 26.47
C GLY A 13 -14.17 4.88 25.76
N PHE A 14 -14.95 3.90 25.34
CA PHE A 14 -14.53 2.88 24.38
C PHE A 14 -15.12 3.25 23.01
N PRO A 15 -14.57 4.25 22.30
CA PRO A 15 -15.09 4.61 21.00
C PRO A 15 -15.07 3.38 20.10
N GLU A 16 -16.20 3.11 19.45
CA GLU A 16 -16.28 2.01 18.50
C GLU A 16 -15.21 2.19 17.44
N SER A 17 -14.49 1.11 17.14
CA SER A 17 -13.46 1.15 16.12
C SER A 17 -14.11 1.53 14.79
N PRO A 18 -13.66 2.61 14.12
CA PRO A 18 -14.25 3.02 12.86
C PRO A 18 -14.11 1.90 11.84
N LYS A 19 -14.99 1.83 10.83
CA LYS A 19 -14.86 0.81 9.78
C LYS A 19 -13.57 0.97 8.96
N SER A 20 -13.14 2.21 8.76
CA SER A 20 -11.93 2.58 8.02
C SER A 20 -11.41 3.93 8.48
N VAL A 21 -10.10 4.12 8.36
CA VAL A 21 -9.42 5.40 8.56
C VAL A 21 -9.08 5.99 7.20
N VAL A 22 -9.28 7.30 7.05
CA VAL A 22 -9.05 8.03 5.80
C VAL A 22 -8.05 9.14 6.05
N LEU A 23 -6.99 9.17 5.27
CA LEU A 23 -6.04 10.28 5.18
C LEU A 23 -6.42 11.12 3.96
N ILE A 24 -6.74 12.40 4.21
CA ILE A 24 -7.05 13.37 3.17
C ILE A 24 -5.78 14.19 2.94
N THR A 25 -5.20 14.03 1.76
CA THR A 25 -3.96 14.73 1.37
C THR A 25 -4.21 15.81 0.32
N GLY A 26 -5.39 15.81 -0.30
CA GLY A 26 -5.66 16.60 -1.50
C GLY A 26 -4.87 16.13 -2.73
N THR A 27 -5.06 16.83 -3.84
CA THR A 27 -4.37 16.60 -5.12
C THR A 27 -3.49 17.77 -5.53
N ALA A 28 -3.39 18.80 -4.69
CA ALA A 28 -2.58 19.97 -4.97
C ALA A 28 -1.08 19.62 -4.92
N GLU A 29 -0.33 20.35 -5.73
CA GLU A 29 1.13 20.32 -5.75
C GLU A 29 1.64 21.71 -5.38
N TYR A 30 2.59 21.77 -4.47
CA TYR A 30 3.22 23.01 -4.02
C TYR A 30 4.71 22.88 -4.28
N ASN A 31 5.31 23.89 -4.93
CA ASN A 31 6.73 23.87 -5.32
C ASN A 31 7.13 22.61 -6.11
N MET A 32 6.24 22.14 -7.00
CA MET A 32 6.41 20.89 -7.77
C MET A 32 6.44 19.62 -6.88
N ILE A 33 5.92 19.70 -5.66
CA ILE A 33 5.90 18.58 -4.70
C ILE A 33 4.45 18.23 -4.35
N SER A 34 4.11 16.95 -4.52
CA SER A 34 2.84 16.36 -4.14
C SER A 34 2.91 15.74 -2.75
N LEU A 35 2.08 16.26 -1.83
CA LEU A 35 1.90 15.66 -0.50
C LEU A 35 1.34 14.23 -0.62
N ASN A 36 0.42 14.01 -1.56
CA ASN A 36 -0.19 12.70 -1.78
C ASN A 36 0.85 11.66 -2.20
N SER A 37 1.71 11.99 -3.17
CA SER A 37 2.77 11.08 -3.63
C SER A 37 3.81 10.85 -2.53
N THR A 38 4.22 11.89 -1.83
CA THR A 38 5.16 11.80 -0.71
C THR A 38 4.64 10.85 0.37
N LEU A 39 3.40 11.04 0.84
CA LEU A 39 2.81 10.18 1.86
C LEU A 39 2.61 8.74 1.38
N LYS A 40 2.28 8.53 0.09
CA LYS A 40 2.21 7.17 -0.48
C LYS A 40 3.54 6.45 -0.36
N VAL A 41 4.64 7.08 -0.78
CA VAL A 41 5.98 6.45 -0.73
C VAL A 41 6.36 6.13 0.72
N CYS A 42 6.21 7.08 1.64
CA CYS A 42 6.51 6.86 3.06
C CYS A 42 5.68 5.70 3.66
N LEU A 43 4.37 5.68 3.39
CA LEU A 43 3.50 4.61 3.89
C LEU A 43 3.84 3.26 3.27
N TRP A 44 4.24 3.23 1.99
CA TRP A 44 4.62 1.99 1.32
C TRP A 44 5.97 1.45 1.75
N GLU A 45 6.95 2.32 2.03
CA GLU A 45 8.22 1.95 2.64
C GLU A 45 7.98 1.15 3.93
N MET A 46 7.08 1.66 4.78
CA MET A 46 6.73 1.03 6.05
C MET A 46 5.75 -0.16 5.92
N GLY A 47 5.34 -0.51 4.69
CA GLY A 47 4.42 -1.62 4.45
C GLY A 47 3.00 -1.38 4.97
N SER A 48 2.61 -0.11 5.12
CA SER A 48 1.33 0.32 5.67
C SER A 48 0.13 -0.19 4.86
N PRO A 49 -1.04 -0.44 5.51
CA PRO A 49 -2.24 -0.88 4.82
C PRO A 49 -3.00 0.24 4.11
N PHE A 50 -2.53 1.49 4.15
CA PHE A 50 -3.14 2.59 3.42
C PHE A 50 -3.00 2.41 1.91
N LEU A 51 -4.14 2.46 1.22
CA LEU A 51 -4.22 2.33 -0.23
C LEU A 51 -4.88 3.56 -0.85
N PRO A 52 -4.51 3.94 -2.08
CA PRO A 52 -5.21 4.99 -2.81
C PRO A 52 -6.70 4.66 -2.94
N CYS A 53 -7.55 5.65 -2.68
CA CYS A 53 -8.98 5.53 -2.97
C CYS A 53 -9.18 5.36 -4.49
N ARG A 54 -10.04 4.42 -4.88
CA ARG A 54 -10.32 4.17 -6.32
C ARG A 54 -11.24 5.21 -6.93
N THR A 55 -12.07 5.85 -6.13
CA THR A 55 -13.15 6.73 -6.60
C THR A 55 -12.83 8.21 -6.44
N ARG A 56 -11.89 8.59 -5.57
CA ARG A 56 -11.51 9.99 -5.33
C ARG A 56 -9.99 10.13 -5.24
N GLY A 57 -9.44 11.13 -5.94
CA GLY A 57 -8.04 11.51 -5.82
C GLY A 57 -7.73 12.13 -4.45
N GLY A 58 -6.46 12.11 -4.04
CA GLY A 58 -6.01 12.77 -2.81
C GLY A 58 -6.47 12.11 -1.51
N LEU A 59 -6.96 10.87 -1.56
CA LEU A 59 -7.38 10.09 -0.39
C LEU A 59 -6.61 8.78 -0.30
N LEU A 60 -6.13 8.46 0.90
CA LEU A 60 -5.59 7.15 1.25
C LEU A 60 -6.48 6.52 2.32
N ILE A 61 -6.87 5.26 2.13
CA ILE A 61 -7.83 4.57 3.00
C ILE A 61 -7.19 3.29 3.54
N ALA A 62 -7.33 3.07 4.84
CA ALA A 62 -7.00 1.81 5.50
C ALA A 62 -8.23 1.25 6.23
N LYS A 63 -8.44 -0.07 6.15
CA LYS A 63 -9.44 -0.74 7.00
C LYS A 63 -8.95 -0.73 8.45
N ALA A 64 -9.81 -0.42 9.40
CA ALA A 64 -9.37 -0.24 10.78
C ALA A 64 -8.77 -1.51 11.40
N HIS A 65 -9.33 -2.69 11.12
CA HIS A 65 -8.72 -3.94 11.58
C HIS A 65 -7.30 -4.14 11.04
N SER A 66 -7.08 -3.90 9.74
CA SER A 66 -5.75 -4.02 9.13
C SER A 66 -4.78 -2.98 9.67
N LEU A 67 -5.25 -1.75 9.89
CA LEU A 67 -4.45 -0.69 10.50
C LEU A 67 -4.06 -1.04 11.93
N ARG A 68 -5.01 -1.52 12.74
CA ARG A 68 -4.77 -1.95 14.12
C ARG A 68 -3.71 -3.06 14.19
N MET A 69 -3.82 -4.08 13.33
CA MET A 69 -2.83 -5.16 13.29
C MET A 69 -1.46 -4.62 12.85
N TRP A 70 -1.40 -3.77 11.82
CA TRP A 70 -0.14 -3.18 11.39
C TRP A 70 0.50 -2.31 12.48
N LEU A 71 -0.26 -1.48 13.18
CA LEU A 71 0.25 -0.65 14.28
C LEU A 71 0.82 -1.49 15.44
N LYS A 72 0.25 -2.68 15.70
CA LYS A 72 0.74 -3.61 16.72
C LYS A 72 2.04 -4.31 16.32
N ASP A 73 2.13 -4.73 15.06
CA ASP A 73 3.18 -5.65 14.60
C ASP A 73 4.34 -4.91 13.89
N SER A 74 4.17 -3.64 13.54
CA SER A 74 5.15 -2.87 12.76
C SER A 74 6.28 -2.36 13.64
N SER A 75 7.52 -2.76 13.34
CA SER A 75 8.71 -2.20 13.99
C SER A 75 8.84 -0.69 13.83
N PHE A 76 8.34 -0.13 12.72
CA PHE A 76 8.31 1.32 12.49
C PHE A 76 7.38 2.07 13.45
N CYS A 77 6.40 1.38 14.04
CA CYS A 77 5.48 1.96 15.01
C CYS A 77 5.90 1.72 16.46
N LEU A 78 6.86 0.81 16.68
CA LEU A 78 7.41 0.50 18.00
C LEU A 78 8.66 1.34 18.30
N ASP A 79 9.45 1.70 17.28
CA ASP A 79 10.60 2.61 17.40
C ASP A 79 10.13 4.09 17.40
N LEU A 80 9.35 4.47 18.40
CA LEU A 80 8.92 5.86 18.66
C LEU A 80 9.84 6.59 19.64
N GLU A 81 10.93 5.95 20.05
CA GLU A 81 11.91 6.57 20.92
C GLU A 81 12.59 7.73 20.17
N LEU A 82 12.45 8.94 20.71
CA LEU A 82 13.22 10.09 20.29
C LEU A 82 14.69 9.78 20.60
N LYS A 83 15.48 9.51 19.55
CA LYS A 83 16.92 9.32 19.68
C LYS A 83 17.55 10.70 19.83
N ASP A 84 18.16 10.94 20.99
CA ASP A 84 19.03 12.10 21.17
C ASP A 84 20.25 11.93 20.26
N ALA A 85 20.18 12.55 19.09
CA ALA A 85 21.30 12.63 18.18
C ALA A 85 22.20 13.80 18.65
N PRO A 86 23.45 13.53 19.07
CA PRO A 86 24.34 14.57 19.59
C PRO A 86 24.79 15.58 18.51
N ALA A 87 24.58 15.25 17.24
CA ALA A 87 24.87 16.11 16.11
C ALA A 87 23.78 15.98 15.05
N LEU A 88 23.54 17.08 14.33
CA LEU A 88 22.70 17.05 13.14
C LEU A 88 23.37 16.18 12.06
N PRO A 89 22.60 15.39 11.30
CA PRO A 89 23.15 14.63 10.20
C PRO A 89 23.76 15.58 9.15
N GLU A 90 24.96 15.26 8.67
CA GLU A 90 25.70 16.07 7.69
C GLU A 90 24.95 16.29 6.37
N PHE A 91 24.03 15.36 6.04
CA PHE A 91 23.25 15.39 4.82
C PHE A 91 21.77 15.29 5.12
N ASN A 92 20.97 15.94 4.28
CA ASN A 92 19.53 15.80 4.32
C ASN A 92 19.13 14.32 4.12
N SER A 93 18.32 13.80 5.04
CA SER A 93 17.82 12.43 5.03
C SER A 93 16.78 12.19 3.94
N MET A 94 16.25 13.26 3.34
CA MET A 94 15.25 13.25 2.27
C MET A 94 15.84 13.80 0.95
N LYS A 95 15.35 13.27 -0.17
CA LYS A 95 15.65 13.71 -1.53
C LYS A 95 14.36 13.87 -2.32
N VAL A 96 14.27 14.90 -3.15
CA VAL A 96 13.14 15.11 -4.06
C VAL A 96 13.36 14.33 -5.34
N ILE A 97 12.39 13.48 -5.71
CA ILE A 97 12.38 12.69 -6.95
C ILE A 97 10.94 12.63 -7.45
N ASP A 98 10.73 12.88 -8.75
CA ASP A 98 9.42 12.81 -9.40
C ASP A 98 8.31 13.58 -8.63
N GLY A 99 8.66 14.75 -8.10
CA GLY A 99 7.74 15.59 -7.33
C GLY A 99 7.31 15.01 -5.98
N CYS A 100 8.10 14.11 -5.39
CA CYS A 100 7.85 13.60 -4.03
C CYS A 100 9.14 13.56 -3.19
N PHE A 101 8.99 13.69 -1.87
CA PHE A 101 10.09 13.49 -0.95
C PHE A 101 10.25 11.99 -0.65
N ILE A 102 11.47 11.48 -0.83
CA ILE A 102 11.83 10.10 -0.58
C ILE A 102 13.05 10.08 0.33
N ARG A 103 13.12 9.15 1.28
CA ARG A 103 14.34 8.94 2.09
C ARG A 103 15.51 8.61 1.18
N ARG A 104 16.67 9.23 1.41
CA ARG A 104 17.86 9.11 0.57
C ARG A 104 18.27 7.65 0.33
N GLY A 105 18.24 6.81 1.36
CA GLY A 105 18.56 5.38 1.24
C GLY A 105 17.55 4.56 0.45
N LEU A 106 16.30 5.01 0.36
CA LEU A 106 15.23 4.31 -0.37
C LEU A 106 15.25 4.63 -1.87
N VAL A 107 15.85 5.76 -2.27
CA VAL A 107 15.87 6.24 -3.65
C VAL A 107 16.28 5.17 -4.68
N PRO A 108 17.40 4.43 -4.52
CA PRO A 108 17.82 3.46 -5.51
C PRO A 108 16.82 2.32 -5.67
N ALA A 109 16.32 1.79 -4.54
CA ALA A 109 15.33 0.73 -4.52
C ALA A 109 14.00 1.17 -5.11
N PHE A 110 13.56 2.39 -4.80
CA PHE A 110 12.32 2.95 -5.35
C PHE A 110 12.37 3.03 -6.87
N LYS A 111 13.48 3.53 -7.45
CA LYS A 111 13.66 3.62 -8.90
C LYS A 111 13.65 2.24 -9.56
N ASP A 112 14.48 1.31 -9.09
CA ASP A 112 14.60 -0.04 -9.64
C ASP A 112 13.25 -0.80 -9.62
N ILE A 113 12.52 -0.73 -8.50
CA ILE A 113 11.21 -1.38 -8.38
C ILE A 113 10.19 -0.73 -9.33
N THR A 114 10.15 0.60 -9.37
CA THR A 114 9.15 1.33 -10.17
C THR A 114 9.39 1.14 -11.67
N GLU A 115 10.63 1.19 -12.12
CA GLU A 115 10.99 0.99 -13.53
C GLU A 115 10.69 -0.43 -14.02
N ARG A 116 10.94 -1.45 -13.18
CA ARG A 116 10.83 -2.86 -13.61
C ARG A 116 9.48 -3.50 -13.34
N LEU A 117 8.82 -3.13 -12.24
CA LEU A 117 7.55 -3.73 -11.82
C LEU A 117 6.37 -2.78 -11.93
N GLY A 118 6.60 -1.47 -12.09
CA GLY A 118 5.56 -0.45 -12.07
C GLY A 118 4.87 -0.37 -10.71
N PHE A 119 3.55 -0.24 -10.72
CA PHE A 119 2.75 -0.18 -9.50
C PHE A 119 2.73 -1.53 -8.76
N VAL A 120 3.28 -1.54 -7.55
CA VAL A 120 3.27 -2.70 -6.64
C VAL A 120 2.48 -2.40 -5.37
N ARG A 121 1.95 -3.44 -4.73
CA ARG A 121 1.25 -3.29 -3.43
C ARG A 121 2.22 -2.82 -2.34
N PRO A 122 1.77 -2.01 -1.36
CA PRO A 122 2.62 -1.47 -0.29
C PRO A 122 3.46 -2.55 0.41
N LYS A 123 2.81 -3.65 0.82
CA LYS A 123 3.49 -4.77 1.50
C LYS A 123 4.56 -5.45 0.63
N LYS A 124 4.36 -5.50 -0.69
CA LYS A 124 5.36 -6.04 -1.61
C LYS A 124 6.49 -5.04 -1.83
N PHE A 125 6.15 -3.76 -1.97
CA PHE A 125 7.14 -2.69 -2.08
C PHE A 125 8.07 -2.67 -0.88
N SER A 126 7.53 -2.58 0.34
CA SER A 126 8.30 -2.60 1.59
C SER A 126 9.26 -3.79 1.65
N ARG A 127 8.77 -5.00 1.35
CA ARG A 127 9.59 -6.21 1.33
C ARG A 127 10.73 -6.15 0.31
N LEU A 128 10.53 -5.53 -0.85
CA LEU A 128 11.58 -5.41 -1.87
C LEU A 128 12.57 -4.29 -1.52
N ALA A 129 12.06 -3.18 -1.00
CA ALA A 129 12.85 -2.02 -0.60
C ALA A 129 13.85 -2.36 0.52
N LEU A 130 13.46 -3.23 1.45
CA LEU A 130 14.31 -3.65 2.57
C LEU A 130 15.33 -4.74 2.20
N LEU A 131 15.29 -5.28 0.98
CA LEU A 131 16.26 -6.29 0.53
C LEU A 131 17.53 -5.65 -0.02
N PRO A 132 18.70 -6.29 0.15
CA PRO A 132 19.91 -5.96 -0.60
C PRO A 132 19.67 -6.08 -2.11
N ASP A 133 20.41 -5.29 -2.89
CA ASP A 133 20.18 -5.14 -4.34
C ASP A 133 20.24 -6.49 -5.08
N GLU A 134 21.23 -7.34 -4.79
CA GLU A 134 21.35 -8.67 -5.41
C GLU A 134 20.15 -9.58 -5.13
N LYS A 135 19.60 -9.52 -3.91
CA LYS A 135 18.44 -10.32 -3.52
C LYS A 135 17.17 -9.74 -4.16
N ARG A 136 17.07 -8.41 -4.22
CA ARG A 136 15.96 -7.71 -4.88
C ARG A 136 15.89 -8.11 -6.36
N ASP A 137 17.03 -8.13 -7.05
CA ASP A 137 17.14 -8.54 -8.45
C ASP A 137 16.61 -9.94 -8.71
N LYS A 138 17.02 -10.91 -7.88
CA LYS A 138 16.57 -12.31 -7.99
C LYS A 138 15.06 -12.41 -7.82
N VAL A 139 14.50 -11.71 -6.82
CA VAL A 139 13.06 -11.72 -6.55
C VAL A 139 12.27 -11.04 -7.67
N ILE A 140 12.76 -9.93 -8.23
CA ILE A 140 12.11 -9.24 -9.36
C ILE A 140 12.11 -10.14 -10.60
N LYS A 141 13.24 -10.77 -10.94
CA LYS A 141 13.34 -11.70 -12.07
C LYS A 141 12.35 -12.87 -11.93
N ALA A 142 12.32 -13.51 -10.77
CA ALA A 142 11.39 -14.61 -10.49
C ALA A 142 9.91 -14.18 -10.56
N ASP A 143 9.58 -12.96 -10.10
CA ASP A 143 8.22 -12.44 -10.20
C ASP A 143 7.80 -12.19 -11.66
N LEU A 144 8.71 -11.66 -12.49
CA LEU A 144 8.47 -11.42 -13.91
C LEU A 144 8.30 -12.74 -14.67
N GLU A 145 9.16 -13.73 -14.42
CA GLU A 145 9.06 -15.06 -15.00
C GLU A 145 7.76 -15.76 -14.59
N GLY A 146 7.43 -15.74 -13.29
CA GLY A 146 6.16 -16.28 -12.81
C GLY A 146 4.92 -15.59 -13.37
N ARG A 147 5.00 -14.29 -13.71
CA ARG A 147 3.92 -13.58 -14.43
C ARG A 147 3.80 -14.07 -15.88
N LYS A 148 4.91 -14.26 -16.58
CA LYS A 148 4.93 -14.79 -17.96
C LYS A 148 4.35 -16.21 -18.01
N GLU A 149 4.82 -17.11 -17.15
CA GLU A 149 4.31 -18.49 -17.10
C GLU A 149 2.79 -18.54 -16.81
N LYS A 150 2.31 -17.70 -15.88
CA LYS A 150 0.88 -17.62 -15.57
C LYS A 150 0.08 -17.15 -16.77
N LEU A 151 0.58 -16.17 -17.51
CA LEU A 151 -0.06 -15.66 -18.71
C LEU A 151 -0.12 -16.74 -19.80
N GLU A 152 0.96 -17.49 -19.99
CA GLU A 152 1.01 -18.61 -20.94
C GLU A 152 0.02 -19.71 -20.58
N LYS A 153 -0.03 -20.12 -19.30
CA LYS A 153 -1.02 -21.11 -18.81
C LYS A 153 -2.45 -20.65 -19.06
N VAL A 154 -2.76 -19.38 -18.80
CA VAL A 154 -4.09 -18.80 -19.08
C VAL A 154 -4.38 -18.81 -20.58
N THR A 155 -3.40 -18.41 -21.41
CA THR A 155 -3.53 -18.38 -22.87
C THR A 155 -3.79 -19.78 -23.43
N GLN A 156 -3.09 -20.80 -22.93
CA GLN A 156 -3.33 -22.21 -23.28
C GLN A 156 -4.73 -22.68 -22.84
N LEU A 157 -5.19 -22.30 -21.65
CA LEU A 157 -6.54 -22.62 -21.18
C LEU A 157 -7.64 -21.96 -22.04
N ILE A 158 -7.38 -20.75 -22.54
CA ILE A 158 -8.28 -20.04 -23.46
C ILE A 158 -8.29 -20.75 -24.82
N LYS A 159 -7.11 -21.03 -25.40
CA LYS A 159 -6.97 -21.71 -26.70
C LYS A 159 -7.60 -23.12 -26.69
N SER A 160 -7.44 -23.87 -25.61
CA SER A 160 -8.04 -25.21 -25.45
C SER A 160 -9.55 -25.21 -25.19
N GLY A 161 -10.21 -24.04 -25.15
CA GLY A 161 -11.66 -23.93 -24.90
C GLY A 161 -12.10 -24.34 -23.49
N LYS A 162 -11.16 -24.74 -22.61
CA LYS A 162 -11.44 -25.14 -21.22
C LYS A 162 -12.06 -24.00 -20.42
N VAL A 163 -11.65 -22.75 -20.68
CA VAL A 163 -12.25 -21.56 -20.04
C VAL A 163 -13.74 -21.43 -20.37
N LYS A 164 -14.14 -21.63 -21.64
CA LYS A 164 -15.56 -21.59 -22.05
C LYS A 164 -16.38 -22.70 -21.38
N ARG A 165 -15.80 -23.91 -21.23
CA ARG A 165 -16.45 -25.01 -20.48
C ARG A 165 -16.62 -24.68 -19.00
N ILE A 166 -15.57 -24.19 -18.34
CA ILE A 166 -15.62 -23.82 -16.91
C ILE A 166 -16.63 -22.68 -16.67
N MET A 167 -16.67 -21.66 -17.53
CA MET A 167 -17.67 -20.59 -17.45
C MET A 167 -19.10 -21.10 -17.61
N LYS A 168 -19.36 -22.02 -18.56
CA LYS A 168 -20.69 -22.64 -18.72
C LYS A 168 -21.11 -23.41 -17.46
N ILE A 169 -20.20 -24.16 -16.84
CA ILE A 169 -20.46 -24.92 -15.62
C ILE A 169 -20.77 -23.96 -14.45
N LYS A 170 -19.94 -22.92 -14.25
CA LYS A 170 -20.18 -21.92 -13.20
C LYS A 170 -21.49 -21.15 -13.39
N LYS A 171 -21.83 -20.79 -14.64
CA LYS A 171 -23.10 -20.13 -14.97
C LYS A 171 -24.30 -21.02 -14.63
N ARG A 172 -24.25 -22.32 -14.96
CA ARG A 172 -25.28 -23.29 -14.56
C ARG A 172 -25.39 -23.42 -13.04
N ALA A 173 -24.27 -23.49 -12.32
CA ALA A 173 -24.28 -23.57 -10.86
C ALA A 173 -24.85 -22.30 -10.18
N TYR A 174 -24.59 -21.13 -10.76
CA TYR A 174 -25.14 -19.86 -10.29
C TYR A 174 -26.67 -19.80 -10.43
N TYR A 175 -27.21 -20.15 -11.60
CA TYR A 175 -28.67 -20.18 -11.80
C TYR A 175 -29.35 -21.21 -10.90
N ARG A 176 -28.77 -22.40 -10.70
CA ARG A 176 -29.32 -23.38 -9.74
C ARG A 176 -29.39 -22.83 -8.32
N ARG A 177 -28.41 -22.03 -7.88
CA ARG A 177 -28.45 -21.36 -6.57
C ARG A 177 -29.51 -20.27 -6.50
N LEU A 178 -29.68 -19.49 -7.55
CA LEU A 178 -30.74 -18.48 -7.63
C LEU A 178 -32.14 -19.12 -7.61
N ASP A 179 -32.33 -20.21 -8.35
CA ASP A 179 -33.61 -20.94 -8.38
C ASP A 179 -33.93 -21.58 -7.02
N ALA A 180 -32.91 -22.08 -6.31
CA ALA A 180 -33.07 -22.59 -4.94
C ALA A 180 -33.41 -21.50 -3.91
N LEU A 181 -32.96 -20.25 -4.14
CA LEU A 181 -33.29 -19.10 -3.29
C LEU A 181 -34.69 -18.54 -3.58
N LYS A 182 -35.21 -18.69 -4.80
CA LYS A 182 -36.57 -18.28 -5.19
C LYS A 182 -37.67 -19.27 -4.76
N LYS A 183 -37.30 -20.50 -4.38
CA LYS A 183 -38.22 -21.54 -3.90
C LYS A 183 -38.37 -21.59 -2.37
N LYS A 184 -37.75 -20.65 -1.66
CA LYS A 184 -38.01 -20.35 -0.25
C LYS A 184 -38.85 -19.09 -0.16
#